data_AF-A0A383B1G3-F1
#
_entry.id   AF-A0A383B1G3-F1
#
_cell.length_a   1.000
_cell.length_b   1.000
_cell.length_c   1.000
_cell.angle_alpha   90.00
_cell.angle_beta   90.00
_cell.angle_gamma   90.00
#
_symmetry.space_group_name_H-M   'P 1'
#
loop_
_entity.id
_entity.type
_entity.pdbx_description
1 polymer ?
#
loop_
_entity_poly.entity_id
_entity_poly.type
_entity_poly.pdbx_seq_one_letter_code
_entity_poly.pdbx_strand_id
1 'polypeptide(L)'
;MTWDPEIEEINRRRALAREMGGVDRIAQQHSLGKLTVRERIEELVDSDSFLERGILGGVGTYDEKENLVEFVPKSTVFGIAKIDARPVSVTGQDFTARPGSGSTGASGTTVTGGPRTISAE
;
A
#
# COMPACT_ATOMS: atom_id res chain seq x y z
N MET A 1 5.13 2.90 33.01
CA MET A 1 5.90 2.66 31.77
C MET A 1 5.08 3.21 30.64
N THR A 2 5.55 4.27 30.00
CA THR A 2 4.92 4.80 28.79
C THR A 2 5.59 4.14 27.58
N TRP A 3 4.77 3.75 26.62
CA TRP A 3 5.19 3.05 25.40
C TRP A 3 5.51 4.03 24.26
N ASP A 4 5.86 5.27 24.61
CA ASP A 4 6.04 6.36 23.67
C ASP A 4 7.10 6.06 22.60
N PRO A 5 8.31 5.55 22.94
CA PRO A 5 9.32 5.26 21.92
C PRO A 5 8.89 4.13 20.96
N GLU A 6 8.17 3.11 21.44
CA GLU A 6 7.66 2.04 20.58
C GLU A 6 6.55 2.54 19.64
N ILE A 7 5.69 3.45 20.11
CA ILE A 7 4.66 4.08 19.28
C ILE A 7 5.30 4.95 18.20
N GLU A 8 6.32 5.72 18.54
CA GLU A 8 7.06 6.54 17.58
C GLU A 8 7.71 5.69 16.47
N GLU A 9 8.33 4.57 16.83
CA GLU A 9 8.93 3.65 15.85
C GLU A 9 7.88 3.01 14.92
N ILE A 10 6.72 2.63 15.45
CA ILE A 10 5.60 2.15 14.63
C ILE A 10 5.14 3.24 13.64
N ASN A 11 5.03 4.49 14.09
CA ASN A 11 4.63 5.60 13.24
C ASN A 11 5.69 5.92 12.18
N ARG A 12 6.97 5.85 12.52
CA ARG A 12 8.08 5.97 11.57
C ARG A 12 8.01 4.92 10.47
N ARG A 13 7.79 3.65 10.81
CA ARG A 13 7.65 2.57 9.81
C ARG A 13 6.42 2.74 8.94
N ARG A 14 5.31 3.25 9.49
CA ARG A 14 4.11 3.61 8.71
C ARG A 14 4.40 4.72 7.71
N ALA A 15 5.20 5.73 8.07
CA ALA A 15 5.60 6.79 7.16
C ALA A 15 6.47 6.23 6.01
N LEU A 16 7.48 5.42 6.32
CA LEU A 16 8.33 4.76 5.32
C LEU A 16 7.51 3.86 4.37
N ALA A 17 6.54 3.11 4.89
CA ALA A 17 5.65 2.29 4.06
C ALA A 17 4.73 3.13 3.15
N ARG A 18 4.52 4.42 3.48
CA ARG A 18 3.75 5.35 2.65
C ARG A 18 4.55 5.95 1.51
N GLU A 19 5.87 6.00 1.65
CA GLU A 19 6.77 6.51 0.61
C GLU A 19 6.84 5.59 -0.62
N MET A 20 6.39 4.33 -0.51
CA MET A 20 6.27 3.38 -1.64
C MET A 20 7.61 3.25 -2.39
N GLY A 21 7.62 3.44 -3.72
CA GLY A 21 8.82 3.48 -4.55
C GLY A 21 9.66 4.76 -4.49
N GLY A 22 9.29 5.71 -3.62
CA GLY A 22 9.90 7.03 -3.47
C GLY A 22 9.20 8.13 -4.27
N VAL A 23 9.44 9.38 -3.86
CA VAL A 23 8.83 10.59 -4.44
C VAL A 23 9.05 10.70 -5.95
N ASP A 24 10.22 10.31 -6.45
CA ASP A 24 10.56 10.40 -7.88
C ASP A 24 9.70 9.45 -8.72
N ARG A 25 9.42 8.24 -8.22
CA ARG A 25 8.60 7.26 -8.94
C ARG A 25 7.12 7.61 -8.90
N ILE A 26 6.66 8.14 -7.77
CA ILE A 26 5.29 8.67 -7.64
C ILE A 26 5.11 9.83 -8.63
N ALA A 27 6.03 10.79 -8.66
CA ALA A 27 6.00 11.90 -9.59
C ALA A 27 6.04 11.44 -11.05
N GLN A 28 6.86 10.44 -11.38
CA GLN A 28 6.87 9.84 -12.72
C GLN A 28 5.51 9.21 -13.06
N GLN A 29 4.91 8.46 -12.14
CA GLN A 29 3.60 7.85 -12.34
C GLN A 29 2.50 8.90 -12.57
N HIS A 30 2.49 9.96 -11.76
CA HIS A 30 1.58 11.09 -11.94
C HIS A 30 1.82 11.85 -13.25
N SER A 31 3.08 11.99 -13.68
CA SER A 31 3.41 12.62 -14.97
C SER A 31 2.86 11.86 -16.18
N LEU A 32 2.62 10.55 -16.02
CA LEU A 32 1.98 9.69 -17.02
C LEU A 32 0.45 9.71 -16.94
N GLY A 33 -0.13 10.56 -16.08
CA GLY A 33 -1.58 10.63 -15.84
C GLY A 33 -2.13 9.42 -15.08
N LYS A 34 -1.27 8.63 -14.42
CA LYS A 34 -1.67 7.46 -13.65
C LYS A 34 -1.69 7.78 -12.17
N LEU A 35 -2.73 7.33 -11.48
CA LEU A 35 -2.84 7.38 -10.03
C LEU A 35 -2.02 6.25 -9.39
N THR A 36 -1.49 6.50 -8.20
CA THR A 36 -0.90 5.47 -7.33
C THR A 36 -1.96 4.47 -6.87
N VAL A 37 -1.53 3.30 -6.40
CA VAL A 37 -2.49 2.28 -5.95
C VAL A 37 -3.38 2.77 -4.80
N ARG A 38 -2.85 3.60 -3.89
CA ARG A 38 -3.62 4.12 -2.75
C ARG A 38 -4.65 5.15 -3.21
N GLU A 39 -4.26 6.07 -4.09
CA GLU A 39 -5.19 7.04 -4.69
C GLU A 39 -6.33 6.33 -5.46
N ARG A 40 -6.00 5.26 -6.20
CA ARG A 40 -7.02 4.47 -6.90
C ARG A 40 -7.99 3.77 -5.95
N ILE A 41 -7.50 3.29 -4.81
CA ILE A 41 -8.34 2.65 -3.80
C ILE A 41 -9.25 3.71 -3.16
N GLU A 42 -8.72 4.88 -2.84
CA GLU A 42 -9.48 6.01 -2.28
C GLU A 42 -10.60 6.48 -3.21
N GLU A 43 -10.35 6.56 -4.52
CA GLU A 43 -11.37 6.90 -5.53
C GLU A 43 -12.43 5.80 -5.73
N LEU A 44 -12.10 4.53 -5.44
CA LEU A 44 -12.98 3.39 -5.70
C LEU A 44 -13.94 3.07 -4.55
N VAL A 45 -13.55 3.40 -3.32
CA VAL A 45 -14.24 3.00 -2.09
C VAL A 45 -15.01 4.18 -1.48
N ASP A 46 -16.00 3.88 -0.65
CA ASP A 46 -16.71 4.91 0.12
C ASP A 46 -15.69 5.69 0.97
N SER A 47 -15.86 7.00 1.07
CA SER A 47 -14.96 7.88 1.85
C SER A 47 -14.79 7.38 3.29
N ASP A 48 -13.54 7.45 3.79
CA ASP A 48 -13.15 6.98 5.13
C ASP A 48 -13.48 5.50 5.45
N SER A 49 -13.76 4.68 4.43
CA SER A 49 -14.10 3.26 4.64
C SER A 49 -12.90 2.30 4.54
N PHE A 50 -11.82 2.72 3.88
CA PHE A 50 -10.68 1.85 3.63
C PHE A 50 -9.81 1.65 4.88
N LEU A 51 -9.64 0.40 5.26
CA LEU A 51 -8.77 -0.05 6.34
C LEU A 51 -7.64 -0.90 5.76
N GLU A 52 -6.50 -0.26 5.51
CA GLU A 52 -5.27 -0.92 5.04
C GLU A 52 -4.77 -1.90 6.11
N ARG A 53 -4.44 -3.12 5.68
CA ARG A 53 -3.85 -4.16 6.53
C ARG A 53 -2.44 -4.48 6.04
N GLY A 54 -1.56 -4.79 6.98
CA GLY A 54 -0.20 -5.18 6.64
C GLY A 54 0.70 -4.04 6.16
N ILE A 55 0.39 -2.78 6.48
CA ILE A 55 1.21 -1.60 6.14
C ILE A 55 2.66 -1.71 6.63
N LEU A 56 2.89 -2.43 7.74
CA LEU A 56 4.24 -2.69 8.26
C LEU A 56 4.95 -3.86 7.56
N GLY A 57 4.32 -4.46 6.54
CA GLY A 57 4.87 -5.56 5.77
C GLY A 57 5.88 -5.06 4.76
N GLY A 58 7.09 -5.60 4.82
CA GLY A 58 8.20 -5.24 3.94
C GLY A 58 9.48 -5.95 4.34
N VAL A 59 10.56 -5.61 3.67
CA VAL A 59 11.91 -6.06 4.01
C VAL A 59 12.64 -4.89 4.65
N GLY A 60 13.01 -5.03 5.92
CA GLY A 60 13.86 -4.07 6.62
C GLY A 60 15.31 -4.53 6.61
N THR A 61 16.23 -3.62 6.32
CA THR A 61 17.67 -3.80 6.50
C THR A 61 18.08 -3.16 7.82
N TYR A 62 18.81 -3.89 8.65
CA TYR A 62 19.23 -3.46 9.99
C TYR A 62 20.75 -3.41 10.07
N ASP A 63 21.28 -2.48 10.87
CA ASP A 63 22.71 -2.42 11.19
C ASP A 63 23.09 -3.43 12.29
N GLU A 64 24.40 -3.49 12.63
CA GLU A 64 24.92 -4.35 13.70
C GLU A 64 24.35 -4.04 15.09
N LYS A 65 23.68 -2.90 15.25
CA LYS A 65 23.04 -2.43 16.49
C LYS A 65 21.51 -2.56 16.44
N GLU A 66 20.98 -3.32 15.49
CA GLU A 66 19.55 -3.56 15.28
C GLU A 66 18.72 -2.31 14.94
N ASN A 67 19.35 -1.24 14.46
CA ASN A 67 18.62 -0.06 13.97
C ASN A 67 18.16 -0.27 12.53
N LEU A 68 16.91 0.10 12.23
CA LEU A 68 16.38 0.08 10.87
C LEU A 68 17.08 1.14 10.01
N VAL A 69 17.82 0.69 9.00
CA VAL A 69 18.58 1.53 8.06
C VAL A 69 17.77 1.79 6.80
N GLU A 70 17.16 0.75 6.25
CA GLU A 70 16.37 0.82 5.01
C GLU A 70 15.11 -0.03 5.17
N PHE A 71 14.01 0.42 4.58
CA PHE A 71 12.75 -0.33 4.57
C PHE A 71 12.17 -0.34 3.16
N VAL A 72 12.04 -1.53 2.59
CA VAL A 72 11.40 -1.75 1.29
C VAL A 72 9.98 -2.27 1.55
N PRO A 73 8.93 -1.46 1.33
CA PRO A 73 7.56 -1.89 1.54
C PRO A 73 7.17 -3.00 0.55
N LYS A 74 6.15 -3.79 0.92
CA LYS A 74 5.52 -4.70 -0.03
C LYS A 74 4.91 -3.92 -1.20
N SER A 75 5.06 -4.46 -2.40
CA SER A 75 4.47 -3.93 -3.64
C SER A 75 2.97 -4.19 -3.76
N THR A 76 2.30 -4.62 -2.70
CA THR A 76 0.86 -4.92 -2.71
C THR A 76 0.21 -4.29 -1.50
N VAL A 77 -0.79 -3.46 -1.76
CA VAL A 77 -1.68 -2.86 -0.76
C VAL A 77 -2.91 -3.75 -0.67
N PHE A 78 -3.33 -4.10 0.54
CA PHE A 78 -4.57 -4.85 0.75
C PHE A 78 -5.30 -4.37 2.00
N GLY A 79 -6.62 -4.53 2.01
CA GLY A 79 -7.44 -4.08 3.11
C GLY A 79 -8.91 -4.46 2.93
N ILE A 80 -9.72 -3.93 3.83
CA ILE A 80 -11.18 -4.00 3.74
C ILE A 80 -11.73 -2.59 3.53
N ALA A 81 -12.80 -2.46 2.77
CA ALA A 81 -13.45 -1.19 2.51
C ALA A 81 -14.96 -1.38 2.36
N LYS A 82 -15.66 -0.28 2.04
CA LYS A 82 -17.04 -0.34 1.57
C LYS A 82 -17.14 0.24 0.16
N ILE A 83 -18.03 -0.32 -0.64
CA ILE A 83 -18.50 0.27 -1.90
C ILE A 83 -20.02 0.20 -1.86
N ASP A 84 -20.69 1.34 -2.00
CA ASP A 84 -22.15 1.44 -1.88
C ASP A 84 -22.65 0.84 -0.55
N ALA A 85 -21.95 1.16 0.55
CA ALA A 85 -22.17 0.62 1.89
C ALA A 85 -21.98 -0.91 2.05
N ARG A 86 -21.52 -1.63 1.02
CA ARG A 86 -21.28 -3.07 1.07
C ARG A 86 -19.83 -3.37 1.43
N PRO A 87 -19.55 -4.29 2.37
CA PRO A 87 -18.19 -4.66 2.72
C PRO A 87 -17.50 -5.38 1.55
N VAL A 88 -16.28 -4.95 1.24
CA VAL A 88 -15.43 -5.52 0.20
C VAL A 88 -14.01 -5.72 0.70
N SER A 89 -13.33 -6.73 0.17
CA SER A 89 -11.87 -6.87 0.28
C SER A 89 -11.23 -6.17 -0.90
N VAL A 90 -10.24 -5.33 -0.67
CA VAL A 90 -9.51 -4.61 -1.72
C VAL A 90 -8.07 -5.06 -1.72
N THR A 91 -7.53 -5.36 -2.90
CA THR A 91 -6.09 -5.59 -3.14
C THR A 91 -5.65 -4.78 -4.35
N GLY A 92 -4.46 -4.20 -4.30
CA GLY A 92 -3.91 -3.45 -5.42
C GLY A 92 -2.39 -3.57 -5.45
N GLN A 93 -1.83 -3.62 -6.65
CA GLN A 93 -0.39 -3.70 -6.84
C GLN A 93 0.20 -2.30 -7.05
N ASP A 94 1.24 -1.99 -6.28
CA ASP A 94 2.04 -0.80 -6.43
C ASP A 94 3.22 -1.08 -7.37
N PHE A 95 3.20 -0.43 -8.53
CA PHE A 95 4.23 -0.55 -9.54
C PHE A 95 5.45 0.34 -9.27
N THR A 96 5.36 1.30 -8.34
CA THR A 96 6.51 2.11 -7.93
C THR A 96 7.49 1.31 -7.07
N ALA A 97 7.01 0.30 -6.32
CA ALA A 97 7.79 -0.37 -5.29
C ALA A 97 8.91 -1.29 -5.82
N ARG A 98 8.87 -1.81 -7.05
CA ARG A 98 10.00 -2.51 -7.72
C ARG A 98 9.63 -2.92 -9.16
N PRO A 99 10.41 -2.57 -10.20
CA PRO A 99 10.27 -3.21 -11.50
C PRO A 99 11.05 -4.53 -11.46
N GLY A 100 10.38 -5.68 -11.26
CA GLY A 100 11.00 -6.98 -11.57
C GLY A 100 10.81 -8.17 -10.63
N SER A 101 9.91 -8.16 -9.64
CA SER A 101 9.53 -9.40 -8.94
C SER A 101 8.15 -9.89 -9.40
N GLY A 102 8.15 -10.56 -10.56
CA GLY A 102 7.18 -11.58 -10.97
C GLY A 102 5.69 -11.34 -10.72
N SER A 103 5.02 -10.64 -11.64
CA SER A 103 3.89 -11.22 -12.37
C SER A 103 3.60 -10.36 -13.59
N THR A 104 3.77 -10.98 -14.75
CA THR A 104 3.34 -10.51 -16.06
C THR A 104 1.87 -10.05 -16.03
N GLY A 105 1.61 -8.78 -16.37
CA GLY A 105 0.41 -8.42 -17.13
C GLY A 105 -0.95 -8.29 -16.43
N ALA A 106 -1.05 -7.85 -15.18
CA ALA A 106 -2.33 -7.39 -14.63
C ALA A 106 -2.16 -6.04 -13.94
N SER A 107 -2.50 -4.95 -14.65
CA SER A 107 -2.78 -3.67 -13.98
C SER A 107 -4.12 -3.85 -13.29
N GLY A 108 -4.17 -3.99 -11.98
CA GLY A 108 -5.43 -4.36 -11.33
C GLY A 108 -5.47 -4.05 -9.85
N THR A 109 -6.38 -3.16 -9.46
CA THR A 109 -6.96 -3.15 -8.12
C THR A 109 -8.12 -4.13 -8.14
N THR A 110 -7.97 -5.28 -7.49
CA THR A 110 -9.03 -6.28 -7.36
C THR A 110 -9.84 -6.03 -6.09
N VAL A 111 -11.15 -5.91 -6.25
CA VAL A 111 -12.10 -5.78 -5.17
C VAL A 111 -13.01 -6.99 -5.15
N THR A 112 -13.05 -7.74 -4.05
CA THR A 112 -13.91 -8.92 -3.91
C THR A 112 -14.95 -8.65 -2.83
N GLY A 113 -16.24 -8.63 -3.19
CA GLY A 113 -17.33 -8.33 -2.27
C GLY A 113 -18.61 -9.10 -2.59
N GLY A 114 -18.97 -10.09 -1.77
CA GLY A 114 -20.05 -11.02 -2.10
C GLY A 114 -19.75 -11.80 -3.39
N PRO A 115 -20.74 -12.35 -4.12
CA PRO A 115 -20.49 -13.26 -5.26
C PRO A 115 -19.86 -12.59 -6.51
N ARG A 116 -19.26 -11.40 -6.41
CA ARG A 116 -18.65 -10.71 -7.56
C ARG A 116 -17.29 -10.09 -7.19
N THR A 117 -16.34 -10.27 -8.10
CA THR A 117 -15.03 -9.62 -8.13
C THR A 117 -15.09 -8.43 -9.11
N ILE A 118 -14.67 -7.25 -8.68
CA ILE A 118 -14.55 -6.03 -9.48
C ILE A 118 -13.06 -5.73 -9.61
N SER A 119 -12.52 -5.79 -10.82
CA SER A 119 -11.15 -5.34 -11.10
C SER A 119 -11.20 -3.94 -11.69
N ALA A 120 -10.52 -2.98 -11.08
CA ALA A 120 -10.24 -1.69 -11.69
C ALA A 120 -8.84 -1.76 -12.30
N GLU A 121 -8.66 -1.40 -13.57
CA GLU A 121 -7.36 -1.40 -14.26
C GLU A 121 -6.68 -0.02 -14.25
#